data_AF-A0A2P8K881-F1
#
_entry.id   AF-A0A2P8K881-F1
#
_cell.length_a   1.000
_cell.length_b   1.000
_cell.length_c   1.000
_cell.angle_alpha   90.00
_cell.angle_beta   90.00
_cell.angle_gamma   90.00
#
_symmetry.space_group_name_H-M   'P 1'
#
loop_
_entity.id
_entity.type
_entity.pdbx_description
1 polymer ?
#
loop_
_entity_poly.entity_id
_entity_poly.type
_entity_poly.pdbx_seq_one_letter_code
_entity_poly.pdbx_strand_id
1 'polypeptide(L)'
;MSPTEPRPASIWNRFWSPKSFLEQVSPAASAEEADAIAQRNNVWLKTYMDMYILRWGGLWAASLAVTLLMVDVAGLLFVLALASNLAAFVVLVAMILIYRRASKAVRDRTLKNGGR
;
A
#
# COMPACT_ATOMS: atom_id res chain seq x y z
N MET A 1 31.73 -12.24 -3.54
CA MET A 1 30.28 -12.51 -3.62
C MET A 1 29.66 -11.44 -4.49
N SER A 2 29.16 -11.79 -5.68
CA SER A 2 28.49 -10.82 -6.55
C SER A 2 27.23 -10.29 -5.85
N PRO A 3 26.94 -8.98 -5.88
CA PRO A 3 25.69 -8.47 -5.35
C PRO A 3 24.57 -9.11 -6.16
N THR A 4 23.75 -9.93 -5.51
CA THR A 4 22.57 -10.49 -6.15
C THR A 4 21.61 -9.33 -6.39
N GLU A 5 21.52 -8.83 -7.63
CA GLU A 5 20.56 -7.79 -7.96
C GLU A 5 19.16 -8.25 -7.53
N PRO A 6 18.40 -7.40 -6.82
CA PRO A 6 17.07 -7.76 -6.36
C PRO A 6 16.19 -8.07 -7.58
N ARG A 7 15.65 -9.29 -7.63
CA ARG A 7 14.76 -9.70 -8.74
C ARG A 7 13.65 -8.66 -8.93
N PRO A 8 13.35 -8.29 -10.17
CA PRO A 8 12.26 -7.36 -10.44
C PRO A 8 10.95 -7.94 -9.87
N ALA A 9 10.20 -7.12 -9.15
CA ALA A 9 8.92 -7.54 -8.60
C ALA A 9 7.98 -8.03 -9.72
N SER A 10 7.29 -9.14 -9.47
CA SER A 10 6.32 -9.70 -10.41
C SER A 10 5.22 -8.69 -10.75
N ILE A 11 4.63 -8.83 -11.95
CA ILE A 11 3.50 -7.98 -12.40
C ILE A 11 2.37 -8.02 -11.38
N TRP A 12 2.10 -9.20 -10.81
CA TRP A 12 1.10 -9.39 -9.76
C TRP A 12 1.39 -8.55 -8.50
N ASN A 13 2.64 -8.57 -8.02
CA ASN A 13 3.03 -7.77 -6.87
C ASN A 13 2.96 -6.27 -7.17
N ARG A 14 3.36 -5.83 -8.36
CA ARG A 14 3.26 -4.42 -8.78
C ARG A 14 1.82 -3.92 -8.85
N PHE A 15 0.90 -4.80 -9.26
CA PHE A 15 -0.51 -4.48 -9.38
C PHE A 15 -1.18 -4.26 -8.02
N TRP A 16 -0.90 -5.13 -7.04
CA TRP A 16 -1.54 -5.08 -5.73
C TRP A 16 -0.77 -4.28 -4.67
N SER A 17 0.52 -4.04 -4.87
CA SER A 17 1.39 -3.42 -3.88
C SER A 17 2.22 -2.27 -4.47
N PRO A 18 2.29 -1.11 -3.79
CA PRO A 18 3.17 -0.02 -4.19
C PRO A 18 4.64 -0.29 -3.83
N LYS A 19 4.94 -1.29 -2.99
CA LYS A 19 6.27 -1.49 -2.39
C LYS A 19 7.40 -1.62 -3.40
N SER A 20 7.13 -2.18 -4.58
CA SER A 20 8.16 -2.35 -5.63
C SER A 20 8.61 -1.05 -6.27
N PHE A 21 7.84 0.03 -6.11
CA PHE A 21 8.16 1.36 -6.64
C PHE A 21 8.78 2.28 -5.59
N LEU A 22 8.79 1.85 -4.33
CA LEU A 22 9.42 2.62 -3.26
C LEU A 22 10.91 2.35 -3.22
N GLU A 23 11.68 3.43 -3.14
CA GLU A 23 13.12 3.35 -2.96
C GLU A 23 13.43 2.78 -1.57
N GLN A 24 14.36 1.83 -1.51
CA GLN A 24 14.83 1.24 -0.25
C GLN A 24 15.86 2.16 0.39
N VAL A 25 15.71 2.41 1.68
CA VAL A 25 16.73 3.11 2.48
C VAL A 25 17.82 2.10 2.81
N SER A 26 19.03 2.34 2.31
CA SER A 26 20.20 1.53 2.65
C SER A 26 20.48 1.65 4.16
N PRO A 27 20.85 0.55 4.85
CA PRO A 27 21.29 0.62 6.25
C PRO A 27 22.51 1.51 6.47
N ALA A 28 23.30 1.73 5.42
CA ALA A 28 24.49 2.58 5.43
C ALA A 28 24.22 4.03 5.00
N ALA A 29 22.96 4.39 4.67
CA ALA A 29 22.61 5.72 4.23
C ALA A 29 22.77 6.73 5.37
N SER A 30 23.22 7.95 5.03
CA SER A 30 23.24 9.05 5.98
C SER A 30 21.82 9.48 6.36
N ALA A 31 21.67 10.19 7.47
CA ALA A 31 20.37 10.69 7.91
C ALA A 31 19.72 11.62 6.87
N GLU A 32 20.53 12.40 6.15
CA GLU A 32 20.07 13.30 5.09
C GLU A 32 19.58 12.53 3.86
N GLU A 33 20.32 11.50 3.44
CA GLU A 33 19.93 10.64 2.34
C GLU A 33 18.64 9.87 2.65
N ALA A 34 18.52 9.33 3.87
CA ALA A 34 17.33 8.64 4.32
C ALA A 34 16.10 9.56 4.30
N ASP A 35 16.25 10.82 4.73
CA ASP A 35 15.18 11.81 4.75
C ASP A 35 14.75 12.24 3.32
N ALA A 36 15.72 12.35 2.40
CA ALA A 36 15.47 12.62 0.99
C ALA A 36 14.73 11.46 0.29
N ILE A 37 15.13 10.21 0.56
CA ILE A 37 14.44 9.00 0.07
C ILE A 37 13.01 8.95 0.62
N ALA A 38 12.83 9.19 1.92
CA ALA A 38 11.52 9.23 2.54
C ALA A 38 10.61 10.29 1.91
N GLN A 39 11.16 11.47 1.58
CA GLN A 39 10.41 12.52 0.88
C GLN A 39 9.96 12.07 -0.51
N ARG A 40 10.85 11.50 -1.33
CA ARG A 40 10.49 11.00 -2.67
C ARG A 40 9.42 9.92 -2.60
N ASN A 41 9.57 8.96 -1.69
CA ASN A 41 8.59 7.90 -1.45
C ASN A 41 7.22 8.47 -1.02
N ASN A 42 7.19 9.47 -0.14
CA ASN A 42 5.95 10.10 0.30
C ASN A 42 5.23 10.84 -0.83
N VAL A 43 5.97 11.53 -1.71
CA VAL A 43 5.40 12.19 -2.89
C VAL A 43 4.82 11.15 -3.85
N TRP A 44 5.53 10.06 -4.10
CA TRP A 44 5.05 8.97 -4.95
C TRP A 44 3.78 8.36 -4.38
N LEU A 45 3.76 8.03 -3.08
CA LEU A 45 2.58 7.50 -2.39
C LEU A 45 1.40 8.48 -2.47
N LYS A 46 1.61 9.77 -2.22
CA LYS A 46 0.53 10.75 -2.37
C LYS A 46 -0.06 10.77 -3.79
N THR A 47 0.77 10.55 -4.80
CA THR A 47 0.37 10.67 -6.22
C THR A 47 -0.34 9.45 -6.75
N TYR A 48 0.08 8.24 -6.37
CA TYR A 48 -0.38 6.99 -7.01
C TYR A 48 -1.13 6.03 -6.09
N MET A 49 -1.25 6.33 -4.79
CA MET A 49 -1.87 5.42 -3.83
C MET A 49 -3.39 5.33 -3.98
N ASP A 50 -4.03 6.35 -4.56
CA ASP A 50 -5.45 6.36 -4.90
C ASP A 50 -5.85 5.16 -5.77
N MET A 51 -5.04 4.83 -6.79
CA MET A 51 -5.23 3.66 -7.64
C MET A 51 -5.20 2.35 -6.84
N TYR A 52 -4.29 2.22 -5.88
CA TYR A 52 -4.21 1.03 -5.03
C TYR A 52 -5.38 0.93 -4.06
N ILE A 53 -5.81 2.07 -3.49
CA ILE A 53 -6.99 2.14 -2.63
C ILE A 53 -8.24 1.72 -3.42
N LEU A 54 -8.40 2.18 -4.66
CA LEU A 54 -9.52 1.78 -5.53
C LEU A 54 -9.50 0.29 -5.85
N ARG A 55 -8.34 -0.29 -6.18
CA ARG A 55 -8.21 -1.74 -6.46
C ARG A 55 -8.58 -2.59 -5.24
N TRP A 56 -8.03 -2.26 -4.07
CA TRP A 56 -8.34 -2.97 -2.82
C TRP A 56 -9.77 -2.73 -2.37
N GLY A 57 -10.32 -1.53 -2.58
CA GLY A 57 -11.73 -1.21 -2.33
C GLY A 57 -12.66 -2.04 -3.19
N GLY A 58 -12.37 -2.17 -4.49
CA GLY A 58 -13.12 -3.02 -5.42
C GLY A 58 -13.05 -4.50 -5.04
N LEU A 59 -11.87 -5.02 -4.71
CA LEU A 59 -11.71 -6.40 -4.24
C LEU A 59 -12.47 -6.66 -2.94
N TRP A 60 -12.42 -5.72 -1.99
CA TRP A 60 -13.17 -5.82 -0.74
C TRP A 60 -14.68 -5.82 -0.99
N ALA A 61 -15.19 -4.91 -1.81
CA ALA A 61 -16.62 -4.86 -2.13
C ALA A 61 -17.10 -6.13 -2.87
N ALA A 62 -16.32 -6.61 -3.84
CA ALA A 62 -16.63 -7.83 -4.57
C ALA A 62 -16.61 -9.07 -3.65
N SER A 63 -15.60 -9.19 -2.78
CA SER A 63 -15.54 -10.29 -1.81
C SER A 63 -16.67 -10.22 -0.79
N LEU A 64 -17.11 -9.03 -0.37
CA LEU A 64 -18.27 -8.87 0.51
C LEU A 64 -19.54 -9.40 -0.17
N ALA A 65 -19.77 -9.05 -1.43
CA ALA A 65 -20.90 -9.56 -2.20
C ALA A 65 -20.87 -11.10 -2.28
N VAL A 66 -19.70 -11.69 -2.55
CA VAL A 66 -19.53 -13.16 -2.55
C VAL A 66 -19.83 -13.76 -1.17
N THR A 67 -19.32 -13.16 -0.08
CA THR A 67 -19.62 -13.62 1.28
C THR A 67 -21.12 -13.59 1.56
N LEU A 68 -21.83 -12.53 1.16
CA LEU A 68 -23.28 -12.40 1.34
C LEU A 68 -24.05 -13.46 0.54
N LEU A 69 -23.63 -13.77 -0.69
CA LEU A 69 -24.23 -14.84 -1.50
C LEU A 69 -24.00 -16.24 -0.92
N MET A 70 -22.97 -16.40 -0.08
CA MET A 70 -22.61 -17.67 0.55
C MET A 70 -23.17 -17.82 1.97
N VAL A 71 -23.95 -16.86 2.48
CA VAL A 71 -24.51 -16.90 3.85
C VAL A 71 -25.35 -18.15 4.08
N ASP A 72 -26.19 -18.52 3.11
CA ASP A 72 -27.05 -19.69 3.20
C ASP A 72 -26.31 -21.00 2.87
N VAL A 73 -25.07 -20.88 2.39
CA VAL A 73 -24.19 -22.02 2.11
C VAL A 73 -23.46 -22.39 3.39
N ALA A 74 -24.07 -23.27 4.19
CA ALA A 74 -23.47 -23.80 5.41
C ALA A 74 -22.16 -24.54 5.08
N GLY A 75 -21.01 -23.98 5.50
CA GLY A 75 -19.74 -24.71 5.46
C GLY A 75 -18.49 -23.87 5.23
N LEU A 76 -17.42 -24.58 4.85
CA LEU A 76 -16.06 -24.06 4.65
C LEU A 76 -15.99 -22.88 3.67
N LEU A 77 -16.84 -22.85 2.65
CA LEU A 77 -16.86 -21.80 1.63
C LEU A 77 -17.23 -20.42 2.20
N PHE A 78 -18.23 -20.36 3.08
CA PHE A 78 -18.61 -19.12 3.77
C PHE A 78 -17.44 -18.60 4.63
N VAL A 79 -16.80 -19.49 5.39
CA VAL A 79 -15.66 -19.14 6.25
C VAL A 79 -14.48 -18.61 5.41
N LEU A 80 -14.15 -19.25 4.29
CA LEU A 80 -13.10 -18.81 3.39
C LEU A 80 -13.41 -17.46 2.73
N ALA A 81 -14.66 -17.26 2.30
CA ALA A 81 -15.11 -15.99 1.73
C ALA A 81 -15.01 -14.86 2.77
N LEU A 82 -15.49 -15.09 3.99
CA LEU A 82 -15.41 -14.14 5.10
C LEU A 82 -13.95 -13.82 5.47
N ALA A 83 -13.09 -14.83 5.59
CA ALA A 83 -11.66 -14.63 5.88
C ALA A 83 -10.97 -13.80 4.80
N SER A 84 -11.28 -14.07 3.53
CA SER A 84 -10.76 -13.31 2.38
C SER A 84 -11.23 -11.86 2.39
N ASN A 85 -12.51 -11.63 2.73
CA ASN A 85 -13.07 -10.30 2.86
C ASN A 85 -12.38 -9.49 3.98
N LEU A 86 -12.21 -10.10 5.16
CA LEU A 86 -11.50 -9.47 6.29
C LEU A 86 -10.06 -9.15 5.94
N ALA A 87 -9.34 -10.05 5.26
CA ALA A 87 -7.98 -9.80 4.80
C ALA A 87 -7.93 -8.61 3.82
N ALA A 88 -8.82 -8.56 2.83
CA ALA A 88 -8.91 -7.44 1.90
C ALA A 88 -9.22 -6.12 2.62
N PHE A 89 -10.09 -6.14 3.63
CA PHE A 89 -10.40 -4.97 4.45
C PHE A 89 -9.18 -4.45 5.21
N VAL A 90 -8.42 -5.34 5.86
CA VAL A 90 -7.19 -4.98 6.59
C VAL A 90 -6.17 -4.32 5.66
N VAL A 91 -5.98 -4.89 4.46
CA VAL A 91 -5.05 -4.29 3.48
C VAL A 91 -5.55 -2.94 3.00
N LEU A 92 -6.85 -2.79 2.71
CA LEU A 92 -7.43 -1.49 2.33
C LEU A 92 -7.21 -0.42 3.41
N VAL A 93 -7.48 -0.76 4.67
CA VAL A 93 -7.24 0.15 5.81
C VAL A 93 -5.76 0.53 5.90
N ALA A 94 -4.84 -0.44 5.74
CA ALA A 94 -3.41 -0.16 5.72
C ALA A 94 -3.03 0.81 4.59
N MET A 95 -3.58 0.64 3.39
CA MET A 95 -3.33 1.53 2.25
C MET A 95 -3.79 2.96 2.54
N ILE A 96 -4.99 3.12 3.12
CA ILE A 96 -5.53 4.43 3.51
C ILE A 96 -4.64 5.10 4.57
N LEU A 97 -4.19 4.35 5.59
CA LEU A 97 -3.33 4.89 6.64
C LEU A 97 -1.97 5.33 6.09
N ILE A 98 -1.37 4.56 5.18
CA ILE A 98 -0.12 4.92 4.50
C ILE A 98 -0.32 6.19 3.68
N TYR A 99 -1.39 6.28 2.89
CA TYR A 99 -1.73 7.49 2.13
C TYR A 99 -1.87 8.72 3.02
N ARG A 100 -2.61 8.60 4.14
CA ARG A 100 -2.82 9.72 5.08
C ARG A 100 -1.50 10.17 5.70
N ARG A 101 -0.63 9.24 6.08
CA ARG A 101 0.71 9.55 6.62
C ARG A 101 1.58 10.25 5.58
N ALA A 102 1.64 9.73 4.36
CA ALA A 102 2.42 10.32 3.27
C ALA A 102 1.92 11.73 2.90
N SER A 103 0.59 11.89 2.78
CA SER A 103 -0.05 13.18 2.49
C SER A 103 0.23 14.21 3.57
N LYS A 104 0.17 13.81 4.85
CA LYS A 104 0.52 14.68 5.97
C LYS A 104 2.00 15.10 5.91
N ALA A 105 2.91 14.15 5.70
CA ALA A 105 4.35 14.44 5.61
C ALA A 105 4.69 15.42 4.48
N VAL A 106 4.06 15.27 3.31
CA VAL A 106 4.24 16.19 2.17
C VAL A 106 3.69 17.59 2.51
N ARG A 107 2.51 17.68 3.13
CA ARG A 107 1.90 18.95 3.52
C ARG A 107 2.75 19.69 4.56
N ASP A 108 3.19 19.00 5.60
CA ASP A 108 3.96 19.58 6.70
C ASP A 108 5.30 20.16 6.20
N ARG A 109 5.97 19.50 5.24
CA ARG A 109 7.18 20.05 4.59
C ARG A 109 6.90 21.24 3.68
N THR A 110 5.79 21.22 2.94
CA THR A 110 5.40 22.34 2.07
C THR A 110 5.17 23.60 2.92
N LEU A 111 4.50 23.46 4.07
CA LEU A 111 4.31 24.56 5.03
C LEU A 111 5.64 25.06 5.62
N LYS A 112 6.56 24.15 5.96
CA LYS A 112 7.89 24.51 6.48
C LYS A 112 8.73 25.28 5.45
N ASN A 113 8.63 24.94 4.16
CA ASN A 113 9.43 25.54 3.10
C ASN A 113 8.82 26.83 2.53
N GLY A 114 7.50 27.01 2.61
CA GLY A 114 6.78 28.20 2.11
C GLY A 114 6.60 29.32 3.14
N GLY A 115 7.02 29.12 4.39
CA GLY A 115 6.96 30.13 5.46
C GLY A 115 8.19 31.04 5.54
N ARG A 116 8.81 31.39 4.41
CA ARG A 116 9.88 32.39 4.31
C ARG A 116 9.39 33.61 3.57
#